data_AF-A0A3M5BIX9-F1
#
_entry.id   AF-A0A3M5BIX9-F1
#
_cell.length_a   1.000
_cell.length_b   1.000
_cell.length_c   1.000
_cell.angle_alpha   90.00
_cell.angle_beta   90.00
_cell.angle_gamma   90.00
#
_symmetry.space_group_name_H-M   'P 1'
#
loop_
_entity.id
_entity.type
_entity.pdbx_description
1 polymer ?
#
loop_
_entity_poly.entity_id
_entity_poly.type
_entity_poly.pdbx_seq_one_letter_code
_entity_poly.pdbx_strand_id
1 'polypeptide(L)'
;RGGSEAYYGEHADSILLIDYELLSQAPERVIRLVYDFIEEPWFEHDFNNLAYDAPQFDDALGVSGLHKVKPRVALEQRPTILPPDLFEQYSKLSFWNDGSASAANVIRMKSDAAVN
;
A
#
# COMPACT_ATOMS: atom_id res chain seq x y z
N ARG A 1 4.35 13.93 -7.58
CA ARG A 1 4.52 13.90 -9.05
C ARG A 1 5.22 12.61 -9.51
N GLY A 2 6.30 12.16 -8.87
CA GLY A 2 7.03 10.95 -9.32
C GLY A 2 6.23 9.65 -9.40
N GLY A 3 5.26 9.40 -8.50
CA GLY A 3 4.49 8.15 -8.53
C GLY A 3 3.60 7.97 -9.78
N SER A 4 3.03 9.06 -10.31
CA SER A 4 2.22 8.99 -11.53
C SER A 4 3.10 8.87 -12.78
N GLU A 5 4.24 9.55 -12.79
CA GLU A 5 5.21 9.47 -13.88
C GLU A 5 5.80 8.06 -14.02
N ALA A 6 6.15 7.42 -12.90
CA ALA A 6 6.61 6.03 -12.90
C ALA A 6 5.50 5.08 -13.40
N TYR A 7 4.26 5.26 -12.93
CA TYR A 7 3.12 4.43 -13.30
C TYR A 7 2.77 4.49 -14.79
N TYR A 8 3.00 5.61 -15.48
CA TYR A 8 2.76 5.75 -16.92
C TYR A 8 4.06 5.71 -17.77
N GLY A 9 5.19 5.43 -17.13
CA GLY A 9 6.50 5.46 -17.75
C GLY A 9 6.84 4.19 -18.53
N GLU A 10 8.01 4.22 -19.19
CA GLU A 10 8.51 3.10 -19.99
C GLU A 10 8.78 1.81 -19.19
N HIS A 11 9.01 1.94 -17.89
CA HIS A 11 9.27 0.82 -16.95
C HIS A 11 8.07 0.53 -16.04
N ALA A 12 6.86 0.92 -16.45
CA ALA A 12 5.66 0.73 -15.63
C ALA A 12 5.42 -0.75 -15.26
N ASP A 13 5.76 -1.69 -16.15
CA ASP A 13 5.69 -3.14 -15.91
C ASP A 13 6.51 -3.61 -14.70
N SER A 14 7.58 -2.90 -14.37
CA SER A 14 8.45 -3.14 -13.20
C SER A 14 7.90 -2.51 -11.91
N ILE A 15 6.67 -1.98 -11.93
CA ILE A 15 6.03 -1.38 -10.76
C ILE A 15 4.90 -2.27 -10.27
N LEU A 16 4.87 -2.50 -8.96
CA LEU A 16 3.76 -3.14 -8.25
C LEU A 16 3.10 -2.13 -7.29
N LEU A 17 1.84 -1.82 -7.55
CA LEU A 17 0.99 -1.07 -6.63
C LEU A 17 0.17 -2.01 -5.76
N ILE A 18 0.14 -1.74 -4.47
CA ILE A 18 -0.55 -2.57 -3.48
C ILE A 18 -1.54 -1.70 -2.72
N ASP A 19 -2.80 -2.13 -2.70
CA ASP A 19 -3.82 -1.54 -1.85
C ASP A 19 -3.50 -1.81 -0.37
N TYR A 20 -3.38 -0.73 0.41
CA TYR A 20 -3.02 -0.80 1.81
C TYR A 20 -4.04 -1.56 2.66
N GLU A 21 -5.33 -1.39 2.39
CA GLU A 21 -6.38 -2.05 3.17
C GLU A 21 -6.37 -3.55 2.92
N LEU A 22 -6.19 -3.96 1.66
CA LEU A 22 -6.08 -5.36 1.28
C LEU A 22 -4.83 -6.00 1.91
N LEU A 23 -3.68 -5.33 1.87
CA LEU A 23 -2.46 -5.81 2.54
C LEU A 23 -2.69 -5.97 4.05
N SER A 24 -3.34 -4.99 4.68
CA SER A 24 -3.57 -4.98 6.13
C SER A 24 -4.59 -6.03 6.58
N GLN A 25 -5.52 -6.42 5.70
CA GLN A 25 -6.55 -7.43 5.98
C GLN A 25 -6.11 -8.86 5.62
N ALA A 26 -5.30 -9.02 4.57
CA ALA A 26 -4.86 -10.32 4.05
C ALA A 26 -3.36 -10.34 3.73
N PRO A 27 -2.48 -10.13 4.74
CA PRO A 27 -1.06 -9.87 4.51
C PRO A 27 -0.33 -11.02 3.83
N GLU A 28 -0.55 -12.27 4.26
CA GLU A 28 0.11 -13.42 3.63
C GLU A 28 -0.22 -13.53 2.14
N ARG A 29 -1.50 -13.39 1.79
CA ARG A 29 -1.95 -13.49 0.41
C ARG A 29 -1.32 -12.41 -0.46
N VAL A 30 -1.26 -11.17 0.03
CA VAL A 30 -0.68 -10.06 -0.72
C VAL A 30 0.83 -10.21 -0.84
N ILE A 31 1.53 -10.58 0.23
CA ILE A 31 2.98 -10.76 0.20
C ILE A 31 3.38 -11.93 -0.71
N ARG A 32 2.60 -13.01 -0.80
CA ARG A 32 2.83 -14.07 -1.80
C ARG A 32 2.83 -13.52 -3.23
N LEU A 33 1.90 -12.63 -3.57
CA LEU A 33 1.88 -11.97 -4.88
C LEU A 33 3.08 -11.03 -5.09
N VAL A 34 3.62 -10.45 -4.02
CA VAL A 34 4.89 -9.70 -4.08
C VAL A 34 6.04 -10.64 -4.44
N TYR A 35 6.14 -11.80 -3.79
CA TYR A 35 7.15 -12.82 -4.14
C TYR A 35 7.04 -13.27 -5.60
N ASP A 36 5.81 -13.53 -6.07
CA ASP A 36 5.57 -13.89 -7.47
C ASP A 36 6.02 -12.78 -8.43
N PHE A 37 5.77 -11.51 -8.07
CA PHE A 37 6.15 -10.36 -8.88
C PHE A 37 7.67 -10.13 -8.95
N ILE A 38 8.39 -10.32 -7.84
CA ILE A 38 9.85 -10.13 -7.78
C ILE A 38 10.63 -11.41 -8.13
N GLU A 39 9.93 -12.52 -8.39
CA GLU A 39 10.50 -13.84 -8.73
C GLU A 39 11.45 -14.42 -7.67
N GLU A 40 11.18 -14.14 -6.38
CA GLU A 40 11.98 -14.63 -5.25
C GLU A 40 11.31 -15.83 -4.54
N PRO A 41 12.08 -16.70 -3.86
CA PRO A 41 11.52 -17.83 -3.13
C PRO A 41 10.82 -17.38 -1.84
N TRP A 42 9.73 -18.05 -1.48
CA TRP A 42 8.96 -17.77 -0.26
C TRP A 42 9.79 -17.91 1.01
N PHE A 43 9.72 -16.89 1.87
CA PHE A 43 10.16 -16.95 3.26
C PHE A 43 8.93 -17.00 4.17
N GLU A 44 8.97 -17.81 5.23
CA GLU A 44 7.87 -17.92 6.19
C GLU A 44 7.80 -16.66 7.07
N HIS A 45 6.81 -15.82 6.81
CA HIS A 45 6.56 -14.57 7.53
C HIS A 45 5.63 -14.78 8.73
N ASP A 46 5.98 -14.18 9.88
CA ASP A 46 5.06 -14.05 11.03
C ASP A 46 4.47 -12.63 11.08
N PHE A 47 3.26 -12.50 10.54
CA PHE A 47 2.53 -11.22 10.51
C PHE A 47 1.96 -10.79 11.87
N ASN A 48 2.08 -11.62 12.91
CA ASN A 48 1.56 -11.35 14.26
C ASN A 48 2.66 -11.05 15.28
N ASN A 49 3.93 -11.19 14.91
CA ASN A 49 5.06 -10.97 15.81
C ASN A 49 6.24 -10.24 15.13
N LEU A 50 5.98 -9.02 14.70
CA LEU A 50 6.98 -8.12 14.11
C LEU A 50 7.79 -7.41 15.19
N ALA A 51 9.10 -7.36 14.99
CA ALA A 51 10.02 -6.60 15.83
C ALA A 51 10.91 -5.73 14.94
N TYR A 52 10.49 -4.47 14.74
CA TYR A 52 11.28 -3.48 14.02
C TYR A 52 11.19 -2.11 14.68
N ASP A 53 12.34 -1.52 14.90
CA ASP A 53 12.53 -0.21 15.52
C ASP A 53 13.74 0.47 14.86
N ALA A 54 13.61 1.75 14.54
CA ALA A 54 14.64 2.53 13.85
C ALA A 54 14.78 3.93 14.47
N PRO A 55 15.25 4.03 15.74
CA PRO A 55 15.24 5.26 16.52
C PRO A 55 16.12 6.37 15.92
N GLN A 56 17.10 6.03 15.08
CA GLN A 56 18.00 7.01 14.44
C GLN A 56 17.24 8.00 13.55
N PHE A 57 16.08 7.62 13.03
CA PHE A 57 15.23 8.51 12.23
C PHE A 57 14.35 9.44 13.10
N ASP A 58 14.20 9.12 14.39
CA ASP A 58 13.44 9.91 15.36
C ASP A 58 14.33 10.96 16.07
N ASP A 59 15.62 10.64 16.25
CA ASP A 59 16.59 11.44 17.00
C ASP A 59 16.66 12.90 16.52
N ALA A 60 16.65 13.12 15.20
CA ALA A 60 16.72 14.45 14.60
C ALA A 60 15.49 15.33 14.91
N LEU A 61 14.36 14.71 15.27
CA LEU A 61 13.10 15.38 15.53
C LEU A 61 12.80 15.52 17.04
N GLY A 62 13.64 14.96 17.92
CA GLY A 62 13.45 15.01 19.38
C GLY A 62 12.19 14.28 19.86
N VAL A 63 11.66 13.39 19.03
CA VAL A 63 10.49 12.53 19.30
C VAL A 63 10.97 11.08 19.41
N SER A 64 10.10 10.17 19.85
CA SER A 64 10.45 8.75 19.93
C SER A 64 9.29 7.87 19.48
N GLY A 65 9.62 6.79 18.78
CA GLY A 65 8.68 5.73 18.39
C GLY A 65 7.89 6.01 17.11
N LEU A 66 8.25 7.02 16.31
CA LEU A 66 7.56 7.27 15.03
C LEU A 66 7.96 6.25 13.97
N HIS A 67 9.17 5.69 14.07
CA HIS A 67 9.68 4.63 13.19
C HIS A 67 9.64 3.24 13.83
N LYS A 68 8.82 3.05 14.88
CA LYS A 68 8.58 1.74 15.50
C LYS A 68 7.38 1.05 14.87
N VAL A 69 7.60 -0.15 14.34
CA VAL A 69 6.54 -0.97 13.73
C VAL A 69 5.74 -1.68 14.83
N LYS A 70 4.42 -1.78 14.62
CA LYS A 70 3.53 -2.52 15.52
C LYS A 70 3.79 -4.03 15.41
N PRO A 71 3.63 -4.80 16.50
CA PRO A 71 3.88 -6.24 16.46
C PRO A 71 3.02 -7.03 15.49
N ARG A 72 1.85 -6.50 15.08
CA ARG A 72 0.91 -7.21 14.21
C ARG A 72 0.52 -6.35 13.01
N VAL A 73 0.50 -6.97 11.84
CA VAL A 73 -0.13 -6.40 10.65
C VAL A 73 -1.64 -6.51 10.80
N ALA A 74 -2.31 -5.38 10.89
CA ALA A 74 -3.76 -5.30 11.00
C ALA A 74 -4.26 -3.98 10.42
N LEU A 75 -5.48 -4.00 9.88
CA LEU A 75 -6.15 -2.78 9.47
C LEU A 75 -6.48 -1.92 10.70
N GLU A 76 -6.01 -0.68 10.70
CA GLU A 76 -6.41 0.32 11.68
C GLU A 76 -7.27 1.37 11.01
N GLN A 77 -8.53 1.45 11.42
CA GLN A 77 -9.42 2.47 10.91
C GLN A 77 -8.95 3.85 11.37
N ARG A 78 -8.61 4.70 10.41
CA ARG A 78 -8.25 6.09 10.65
C ARG A 78 -9.38 6.97 10.13
N PRO A 79 -10.23 7.51 11.01
CA PRO A 79 -11.22 8.48 10.56
C PRO A 79 -10.46 9.67 9.99
N THR A 80 -10.81 10.04 8.75
CA THR A 80 -10.21 11.20 8.12
C THR A 80 -10.68 12.47 8.83
N ILE A 81 -9.76 13.41 9.03
CA ILE A 81 -10.10 14.77 9.50
C ILE A 81 -10.55 15.66 8.33
N LEU A 82 -10.45 15.16 7.09
CA LEU A 82 -10.87 15.90 5.91
C LEU A 82 -12.40 15.92 5.82
N PRO A 83 -13.00 17.07 5.49
CA PRO A 83 -14.38 17.18 5.09
C PRO A 83 -14.76 16.17 3.98
N PRO A 84 -15.96 15.54 4.03
CA PRO A 84 -16.37 14.53 3.06
C PRO A 84 -16.34 14.99 1.61
N ASP A 85 -16.72 16.24 1.34
CA ASP A 85 -16.72 16.85 0.01
C ASP A 85 -15.32 16.95 -0.59
N LEU A 86 -14.33 17.34 0.22
CA LEU A 86 -12.93 17.34 -0.20
C LEU A 86 -12.44 15.91 -0.44
N PHE A 87 -12.78 14.96 0.43
CA PHE A 87 -12.39 13.57 0.25
C PHE A 87 -12.93 12.99 -1.07
N GLU A 88 -14.22 13.20 -1.35
CA GLU A 88 -14.85 12.76 -2.59
C GLU A 88 -14.22 13.40 -3.83
N GLN A 89 -13.94 14.71 -3.81
CA GLN A 89 -13.34 15.41 -4.93
C GLN A 89 -11.96 14.84 -5.29
N TYR A 90 -11.09 14.62 -4.29
CA TYR A 90 -9.72 14.18 -4.53
C TYR A 90 -9.58 12.66 -4.72
N SER A 91 -10.49 11.85 -4.18
CA SER A 91 -10.48 10.39 -4.39
C SER A 91 -10.62 9.99 -5.86
N LYS A 92 -11.31 10.80 -6.67
CA LYS A 92 -11.47 10.60 -8.12
C LYS A 92 -10.20 10.83 -8.93
N LEU A 93 -9.19 11.47 -8.32
CA LEU A 93 -7.89 11.72 -8.96
C LEU A 93 -6.88 10.60 -8.67
N SER A 94 -7.27 9.56 -7.94
CA SER A 94 -6.48 8.36 -7.70
C SER A 94 -6.29 7.57 -9.02
N PHE A 95 -5.25 7.92 -9.74
CA PHE A 95 -4.91 7.38 -11.07
C PHE A 95 -4.73 5.86 -11.10
N TRP A 96 -4.42 5.23 -9.96
CA TRP A 96 -4.25 3.79 -9.81
C TRP A 96 -5.57 3.00 -9.72
N ASN A 97 -6.72 3.69 -9.67
CA ASN A 97 -8.04 3.04 -9.69
C ASN A 97 -8.48 2.66 -11.10
N ASP A 98 -7.97 3.32 -12.14
CA ASP A 98 -8.26 2.98 -13.53
C ASP A 98 -6.99 2.38 -14.17
N GLY A 99 -6.97 1.06 -14.32
CA GLY A 99 -5.82 0.31 -14.85
C GLY A 99 -5.71 0.35 -16.37
N SER A 100 -6.59 1.09 -17.06
CA SER A 100 -6.72 1.03 -18.53
C SER A 100 -5.57 1.67 -19.32
N ALA A 101 -4.70 2.44 -18.67
CA ALA A 101 -3.66 3.23 -19.35
C ALA A 101 -2.22 2.96 -18.86
N SER A 102 -1.97 1.94 -18.04
CA SER A 102 -0.65 1.62 -17.50
C SER A 102 -0.32 0.13 -17.63
N ALA A 103 0.96 -0.19 -17.84
CA ALA A 103 1.48 -1.55 -17.81
C ALA A 103 1.80 -2.05 -16.39
N ALA A 104 1.62 -1.22 -15.36
CA ALA A 104 1.95 -1.57 -13.99
C ALA A 104 1.03 -2.64 -13.40
N ASN A 105 1.62 -3.44 -12.51
CA ASN A 105 0.91 -4.48 -11.78
C ASN A 105 0.19 -3.87 -10.58
N VAL A 106 -1.07 -4.26 -10.37
CA VAL A 106 -1.90 -3.69 -9.29
C VAL A 106 -2.61 -4.79 -8.50
N ILE A 107 -2.29 -4.90 -7.21
CA ILE A 107 -2.99 -5.75 -6.24
C ILE A 107 -3.98 -4.88 -5.49
N ARG A 108 -5.27 -5.07 -5.77
CA ARG A 108 -6.36 -4.30 -5.17
C ARG A 108 -7.60 -5.15 -4.96
N MET A 109 -8.52 -4.68 -4.11
CA MET A 109 -9.83 -5.28 -4.04
C MET A 109 -10.55 -5.12 -5.39
N LYS A 110 -11.27 -6.16 -5.81
CA LYS A 110 -12.18 -6.03 -6.95
C LYS A 110 -13.31 -5.12 -6.50
N SER A 111 -13.34 -3.89 -7.00
CA SER A 111 -14.50 -3.02 -6.84
C SER A 111 -15.66 -3.68 -7.58
N ASP A 112 -16.73 -4.05 -6.88
CA ASP A 112 -18.01 -4.38 -7.52
C ASP A 112 -18.63 -3.09 -8.07
N ALA A 113 -18.02 -2.55 -9.13
CA ALA A 113 -18.62 -1.52 -9.96
C ALA A 113 -19.61 -2.19 -10.92
N ALA A 114 -20.71 -2.72 -10.38
CA ALA A 114 -22.00 -2.93 -11.04
C ALA A 114 -22.95 -3.71 -10.11
N VAL A 115 -23.60 -3.03 -9.17
CA VAL A 115 -24.96 -3.38 -8.78
C VAL A 115 -25.81 -2.15 -9.04
N ASN A 116 -26.71 -2.34 -10.01
CA ASN A 116 -27.66 -1.44 -10.67
C ASN A 116 -28.08 -0.16 -9.93
#